data_AF-A0A165B837-F1
#
_entry.id   AF-A0A165B837-F1
#
_cell.length_a   1.000
_cell.length_b   1.000
_cell.length_c   1.000
_cell.angle_alpha   90.00
_cell.angle_beta   90.00
_cell.angle_gamma   90.00
#
_symmetry.space_group_name_H-M   'P 1'
#
loop_
_entity.id
_entity.type
_entity.pdbx_description
1 polymer ?
#
loop_
_entity_poly.entity_id
_entity_poly.type
_entity_poly.pdbx_seq_one_letter_code
_entity_poly.pdbx_strand_id
1 'polypeptide(L)'
;MDSKLALALTRLSTGLQDPRQPQFCLCCVVGILPNQHDDADAYVTSLRSDHKEFLNAALSFIVQSSYLDAEILAVDHQLKLLTRRCQNVRKPDMRAAHETMMGLMTAGALPLVIETLCFFLNPCLKAAGLGSAQRFSRHRWPTSIGDLLPNGEEKTLRALCMWLPQVMSSDFAEVVRRIYNACRDELLPYVAHLVDAIRAPLDSATTELVGMSPSSRTQPGDTRHPTVRLNELAGLLADVFDHLAFHPGVAMKTIFSDSGLVSRLIGSISHAIDMAATPATLEQLIRVARVLRTLGGIQPESIHSRVEASIPTPYKSPGAFGSLHEQLNVTLNRRACGWPDCPITERTTGKSLLLCAECRVVRYCSQSCQLQHWKSGHKTVCRGLRRLFVVTNTTVNMSRRDFTAACEAADLGEEDLQAVASTFGCMAVEDQFKKGLASGPLWAHFWLSQLYADREGKQGFFDVMPNAIATSLVIPPTIPAGNCDVPERTEKGAGVDEGN
;
A
#
# COMPACT_ATOMS: atom_id res chain seq x y z
N MET A 1 20.43 -15.89 -18.81
CA MET A 1 19.93 -15.03 -19.91
C MET A 1 20.94 -15.09 -21.06
N ASP A 2 20.51 -15.21 -22.32
CA ASP A 2 21.41 -15.24 -23.50
C ASP A 2 22.18 -13.92 -23.66
N SER A 3 23.45 -13.96 -24.07
CA SER A 3 24.28 -12.78 -24.38
C SER A 3 23.61 -11.82 -25.38
N LYS A 4 22.81 -12.34 -26.31
CA LYS A 4 22.03 -11.51 -27.26
C LYS A 4 20.95 -10.67 -26.58
N LEU A 5 20.29 -11.23 -25.58
CA LEU A 5 19.23 -10.56 -24.82
C LEU A 5 19.81 -9.45 -23.94
N ALA A 6 20.95 -9.70 -23.28
CA ALA A 6 21.69 -8.67 -22.53
C ALA A 6 22.11 -7.48 -23.42
N LEU A 7 22.61 -7.75 -24.63
CA LEU A 7 22.95 -6.71 -25.59
C LEU A 7 21.73 -5.92 -26.06
N ALA A 8 20.59 -6.60 -26.27
CA ALA A 8 19.34 -5.97 -26.67
C ALA A 8 18.81 -5.02 -25.58
N LEU A 9 18.81 -5.46 -24.31
CA LEU A 9 18.40 -4.65 -23.16
C LEU A 9 19.32 -3.44 -22.96
N THR A 10 20.63 -3.59 -23.18
CA THR A 10 21.59 -2.47 -23.10
C THR A 10 21.30 -1.40 -24.16
N ARG A 11 21.06 -1.82 -25.41
CA ARG A 11 20.70 -0.91 -26.50
C ARG A 11 19.36 -0.22 -26.23
N LEU A 12 18.38 -0.97 -25.74
CA LEU A 12 17.08 -0.42 -25.39
C LEU A 12 17.18 0.61 -24.25
N SER A 13 17.99 0.32 -23.22
CA SER A 13 18.26 1.27 -22.14
C SER A 13 18.77 2.60 -22.67
N THR A 14 19.71 2.56 -23.63
CA THR A 14 20.25 3.77 -24.27
C THR A 14 19.16 4.50 -25.07
N GLY A 15 18.36 3.76 -25.84
CA GLY A 15 17.29 4.33 -26.65
C GLY A 15 16.13 4.95 -25.85
N LEU A 16 16.01 4.63 -24.56
CA LEU A 16 15.02 5.17 -23.63
C LEU A 16 15.50 6.42 -22.87
N GLN A 17 16.78 6.82 -22.97
CA GLN A 17 17.34 7.91 -22.17
C GLN A 17 16.76 9.29 -22.51
N ASP A 18 16.46 9.55 -23.78
CA ASP A 18 15.85 10.80 -24.23
C ASP A 18 14.44 10.53 -24.80
N PRO A 19 13.37 10.81 -24.04
CA PRO A 19 12.00 10.66 -24.50
C PRO A 19 11.63 11.52 -25.70
N ARG A 20 12.34 12.64 -25.94
CA ARG A 20 12.10 13.50 -27.10
C ARG A 20 12.66 12.90 -28.38
N GLN A 21 13.68 12.06 -28.26
CA GLN A 21 14.33 11.41 -29.39
C GLN A 21 14.53 9.92 -29.12
N PRO A 22 13.45 9.14 -28.97
CA PRO A 22 13.57 7.70 -28.73
C PRO A 22 14.36 7.05 -29.87
N GLN A 23 15.23 6.09 -29.54
CA GLN A 23 16.08 5.39 -30.52
C GLN A 23 15.87 3.87 -30.52
N PHE A 24 14.61 3.44 -30.47
CA PHE A 24 14.25 2.02 -30.49
C PHE A 24 13.04 1.76 -31.39
N CYS A 25 12.88 0.49 -31.78
CA CYS A 25 11.71 0.00 -32.50
C CYS A 25 10.80 -0.73 -31.50
N LEU A 26 9.54 -0.33 -31.41
CA LEU A 26 8.58 -0.93 -30.47
C LEU A 26 8.37 -2.43 -30.74
N CYS A 27 8.30 -2.85 -32.00
CA CYS A 27 8.20 -4.28 -32.33
C CYS A 27 9.41 -5.08 -31.81
N CYS A 28 10.61 -4.49 -31.84
CA CYS A 28 11.79 -5.14 -31.26
C CYS A 28 11.76 -5.16 -29.74
N VAL A 29 11.14 -4.18 -29.08
CA VAL A 29 10.92 -4.20 -27.62
C VAL A 29 9.99 -5.35 -27.25
N VAL A 30 8.88 -5.50 -27.97
CA VAL A 30 7.94 -6.62 -27.74
C VAL A 30 8.62 -7.96 -27.97
N GLY A 31 9.48 -8.08 -28.99
CA GLY A 31 10.24 -9.31 -29.25
C GLY A 31 11.28 -9.68 -28.19
N ILE A 32 11.52 -8.83 -27.18
CA ILE A 32 12.42 -9.10 -26.04
C ILE A 32 11.64 -9.70 -24.85
N LEU A 33 10.31 -9.61 -24.85
CA LEU A 33 9.48 -10.19 -23.80
C LEU A 33 9.65 -11.73 -23.77
N PRO A 34 9.67 -12.34 -22.58
CA PRO A 34 9.78 -13.78 -22.46
C PRO A 34 8.56 -14.45 -23.09
N ASN A 35 8.76 -15.58 -23.75
CA ASN A 35 7.65 -16.38 -24.25
C ASN A 35 6.90 -17.01 -23.08
N GLN A 36 5.63 -17.37 -23.28
CA GLN A 36 4.80 -18.01 -22.25
C GLN A 36 5.36 -19.34 -21.71
N HIS A 37 6.33 -19.96 -22.41
CA HIS A 37 6.99 -21.20 -22.01
C HIS A 37 8.33 -21.00 -21.30
N ASP A 38 8.83 -19.76 -21.20
CA ASP A 38 10.09 -19.46 -20.54
C ASP A 38 9.93 -19.43 -19.02
N ASP A 39 11.00 -19.74 -18.28
CA ASP A 39 11.05 -19.60 -16.82
C ASP A 39 10.96 -18.11 -16.43
N ALA A 40 9.73 -17.65 -16.19
CA ALA A 40 9.41 -16.26 -15.89
C ALA A 40 10.11 -15.77 -14.62
N ASP A 41 10.29 -16.63 -13.61
CA ASP A 41 10.94 -16.26 -12.35
C ASP A 41 12.44 -16.07 -12.54
N ALA A 42 13.09 -16.94 -13.32
CA ALA A 42 14.49 -16.78 -13.70
C ALA A 42 14.70 -15.51 -14.55
N TYR A 43 13.79 -15.24 -15.50
CA TYR A 43 13.83 -14.02 -16.32
C TYR A 43 13.73 -12.76 -15.46
N VAL A 44 12.74 -12.67 -14.58
CA VAL A 44 12.55 -11.54 -13.66
C VAL A 44 13.73 -11.39 -12.72
N THR A 45 14.28 -12.50 -12.21
CA THR A 45 15.46 -12.46 -11.33
C THR A 45 16.68 -11.89 -12.04
N SER A 46 16.93 -12.29 -13.29
CA SER A 46 18.05 -11.77 -14.09
C SER A 46 17.83 -10.29 -14.44
N LEU A 47 16.62 -9.90 -14.89
CA LEU A 47 16.31 -8.51 -15.20
C LEU A 47 16.57 -7.57 -14.00
N ARG A 48 16.13 -7.99 -12.81
CA ARG A 48 16.33 -7.21 -11.57
C ARG A 48 17.78 -7.18 -11.08
N SER A 49 18.58 -8.21 -11.36
CA SER A 49 19.94 -8.33 -10.83
C SER A 49 20.97 -7.71 -11.77
N ASP A 50 20.81 -7.97 -13.07
CA ASP A 50 21.83 -7.75 -14.10
C ASP A 50 21.50 -6.58 -15.04
N HIS A 51 20.27 -6.08 -15.03
CA HIS A 51 19.76 -5.08 -16.00
C HIS A 51 18.94 -3.98 -15.32
N LYS A 52 19.43 -3.45 -14.20
CA LYS A 52 18.75 -2.42 -13.40
C LYS A 52 18.65 -1.09 -14.16
N GLU A 53 19.65 -0.81 -14.97
CA GLU A 53 19.77 0.38 -15.81
C GLU A 53 18.62 0.43 -16.82
N PHE A 54 18.21 -0.74 -17.35
CA PHE A 54 17.04 -0.85 -18.22
C PHE A 54 15.75 -0.52 -17.47
N LEU A 55 15.54 -1.09 -16.28
CA LEU A 55 14.35 -0.83 -15.48
C LEU A 55 14.26 0.65 -15.05
N ASN A 56 15.39 1.24 -14.65
CA ASN A 56 15.50 2.66 -14.34
C ASN A 56 15.22 3.54 -15.57
N ALA A 57 15.78 3.19 -16.74
CA ALA A 57 15.52 3.91 -17.98
C ALA A 57 14.05 3.79 -18.42
N ALA A 58 13.44 2.61 -18.28
CA ALA A 58 12.03 2.37 -18.59
C ALA A 58 11.11 3.24 -17.73
N LEU A 59 11.27 3.23 -16.41
CA LEU A 59 10.43 4.04 -15.53
C LEU A 59 10.71 5.54 -15.71
N SER A 60 11.97 5.92 -15.91
CA SER A 60 12.33 7.32 -16.21
C SER A 60 11.71 7.80 -17.52
N PHE A 61 11.69 6.97 -18.56
CA PHE A 61 11.03 7.28 -19.83
C PHE A 61 9.52 7.49 -19.64
N ILE A 62 8.84 6.63 -18.88
CA ILE A 62 7.41 6.79 -18.56
C ILE A 62 7.17 8.12 -17.85
N VAL A 63 7.98 8.45 -16.84
CA VAL A 63 7.82 9.68 -16.08
C VAL A 63 8.11 10.92 -16.93
N GLN A 64 9.24 10.94 -17.64
CA GLN A 64 9.66 12.10 -18.42
C GLN A 64 8.80 12.33 -19.67
N SER A 65 8.31 11.26 -20.31
CA SER A 65 7.41 11.38 -21.46
C SER A 65 6.09 12.08 -21.12
N SER A 66 5.73 12.15 -19.84
CA SER A 66 4.53 12.86 -19.40
C SER A 66 4.59 14.38 -19.52
N TYR A 67 5.78 14.93 -19.71
CA TYR A 67 6.04 16.38 -19.81
C TYR A 67 6.24 16.85 -21.25
N LEU A 68 5.88 16.01 -22.22
CA LEU A 68 6.07 16.28 -23.65
C LEU A 68 4.92 17.08 -24.27
N ASP A 69 4.16 17.88 -23.51
CA ASP A 69 2.91 18.57 -23.90
C ASP A 69 2.73 18.81 -25.43
N ALA A 70 3.58 19.64 -26.05
CA ALA A 70 3.53 19.96 -27.49
C ALA A 70 4.30 18.99 -28.40
N GLU A 71 5.17 18.16 -27.83
CA GLU A 71 6.10 17.25 -28.51
C GLU A 71 5.56 15.82 -28.63
N ILE A 72 4.46 15.46 -27.93
CA ILE A 72 3.88 14.10 -27.94
C ILE A 72 3.67 13.59 -29.37
N LEU A 73 3.08 14.41 -30.26
CA LEU A 73 2.83 14.02 -31.65
C LEU A 73 4.12 13.80 -32.46
N ALA A 74 5.17 14.60 -32.17
CA ALA A 74 6.46 14.45 -32.82
C ALA A 74 7.15 13.15 -32.39
N VAL A 75 7.12 12.84 -31.08
CA VAL A 75 7.65 11.60 -30.52
C VAL A 75 6.87 10.39 -31.04
N ASP A 76 5.55 10.48 -31.11
CA ASP A 76 4.67 9.45 -31.66
C ASP A 76 5.03 9.13 -33.12
N HIS A 77 5.20 10.17 -33.94
CA HIS A 77 5.63 10.05 -35.32
C HIS A 77 7.04 9.45 -35.44
N GLN A 78 7.98 9.87 -34.59
CA GLN A 78 9.33 9.31 -34.57
C GLN A 78 9.34 7.81 -34.26
N LEU A 79 8.57 7.37 -33.27
CA LEU A 79 8.42 5.95 -32.94
C LEU A 79 7.86 5.14 -34.13
N LYS A 80 6.83 5.67 -34.81
CA LYS A 80 6.28 5.07 -36.03
C LYS A 80 7.33 4.97 -37.15
N LEU A 81 8.10 6.03 -37.37
CA LEU A 81 9.19 6.04 -38.35
C LEU A 81 10.27 5.01 -38.06
N LEU A 82 10.69 4.87 -36.79
CA LEU A 82 11.70 3.90 -36.38
C LEU A 82 11.21 2.46 -36.57
N THR A 83 9.95 2.17 -36.23
CA THR A 83 9.33 0.87 -36.48
C THR A 83 9.29 0.56 -37.97
N ARG A 84 8.90 1.52 -38.82
CA ARG A 84 8.87 1.36 -40.28
C ARG A 84 10.26 1.17 -40.90
N ARG A 85 11.27 1.93 -40.43
CA ARG A 85 12.67 1.74 -40.86
C ARG A 85 13.18 0.35 -40.49
N CYS A 86 12.87 -0.11 -39.29
CA CYS A 86 13.23 -1.45 -38.84
C CYS A 86 12.55 -2.54 -39.68
N GLN A 87 11.26 -2.38 -40.02
CA GLN A 87 10.54 -3.31 -40.89
C GLN A 87 11.28 -3.55 -42.22
N ASN A 88 11.75 -2.48 -42.89
CA ASN A 88 12.37 -2.56 -44.22
C ASN A 88 13.67 -3.39 -44.26
N VAL A 89 14.39 -3.50 -43.14
CA VAL A 89 15.68 -4.21 -43.07
C VAL A 89 15.55 -5.64 -42.53
N ARG A 90 14.34 -6.10 -42.19
CA ARG A 90 14.09 -7.41 -41.58
C ARG A 90 13.68 -8.48 -42.59
N LYS A 91 13.80 -9.75 -42.18
CA LYS A 91 13.32 -10.93 -42.92
C LYS A 91 11.78 -10.96 -42.97
N PRO A 92 11.16 -11.68 -43.94
CA PRO A 92 9.71 -11.68 -44.15
C PRO A 92 8.87 -11.91 -42.88
N ASP A 93 9.17 -12.94 -42.08
CA ASP A 93 8.40 -13.25 -40.87
C ASP A 93 8.39 -12.10 -39.86
N MET A 94 9.55 -11.45 -39.67
CA MET A 94 9.67 -10.28 -38.80
C MET A 94 8.97 -9.05 -39.38
N ARG A 95 8.83 -8.93 -40.72
CA ARG A 95 8.09 -7.80 -41.34
C ARG A 95 6.61 -7.85 -41.01
N ALA A 96 6.00 -9.03 -41.00
CA ALA A 96 4.60 -9.20 -40.63
C ALA A 96 4.33 -8.73 -39.20
N ALA A 97 5.20 -9.10 -38.24
CA ALA A 97 5.09 -8.62 -36.86
C ALA A 97 5.19 -7.08 -36.75
N HIS A 98 6.05 -6.44 -37.55
CA HIS A 98 6.14 -4.97 -37.60
C HIS A 98 4.90 -4.33 -38.22
N GLU A 99 4.30 -4.97 -39.24
CA GLU A 99 3.07 -4.49 -39.87
C GLU A 99 1.90 -4.51 -38.88
N THR A 100 1.72 -5.61 -38.15
CA THR A 100 0.75 -5.70 -37.05
C THR A 100 1.01 -4.62 -36.00
N MET A 101 2.26 -4.42 -35.60
CA MET A 101 2.62 -3.39 -34.63
C MET A 101 2.28 -1.98 -35.12
N MET A 102 2.56 -1.67 -36.39
CA MET A 102 2.19 -0.38 -37.00
C MET A 102 0.67 -0.15 -36.98
N GLY A 103 -0.13 -1.20 -37.17
CA GLY A 103 -1.58 -1.15 -37.02
C GLY A 103 -2.01 -0.77 -35.59
N LEU A 104 -1.39 -1.36 -34.57
CA LEU A 104 -1.68 -1.04 -33.16
C LEU A 104 -1.28 0.39 -32.79
N MET A 105 -0.20 0.91 -33.37
CA MET A 105 0.27 2.28 -33.13
C MET A 105 -0.65 3.37 -33.72
N THR A 106 -1.69 3.01 -34.48
CA THR A 106 -2.64 3.99 -35.05
C THR A 106 -3.39 4.78 -33.98
N ALA A 107 -3.73 4.14 -32.86
CA ALA A 107 -4.35 4.77 -31.69
C ALA A 107 -3.37 5.62 -30.85
N GLY A 108 -2.06 5.52 -31.12
CA GLY A 108 -0.99 6.16 -30.37
C GLY A 108 0.16 5.19 -30.13
N ALA A 109 1.34 5.53 -30.63
CA ALA A 109 2.58 4.81 -30.39
C ALA A 109 3.07 4.99 -28.94
N LEU A 110 3.00 6.20 -28.39
CA LEU A 110 3.57 6.47 -27.06
C LEU A 110 2.84 5.74 -25.92
N PRO A 111 1.50 5.75 -25.82
CA PRO A 111 0.78 4.94 -24.82
C PRO A 111 1.09 3.44 -24.96
N LEU A 112 1.24 2.93 -26.19
CA LEU A 112 1.58 1.53 -26.44
C LEU A 112 3.02 1.19 -26.01
N VAL A 113 3.97 2.11 -26.18
CA VAL A 113 5.32 1.95 -25.61
C VAL A 113 5.25 1.86 -24.09
N ILE A 114 4.51 2.75 -23.44
CA ILE A 114 4.39 2.79 -21.98
C ILE A 114 3.77 1.49 -21.46
N GLU A 115 2.70 1.02 -22.08
CA GLU A 115 2.12 -0.29 -21.79
C GLU A 115 3.15 -1.40 -21.96
N THR A 116 3.89 -1.39 -23.06
CA THR A 116 4.95 -2.38 -23.34
C THR A 116 6.02 -2.40 -22.25
N LEU A 117 6.45 -1.23 -21.77
CA LEU A 117 7.41 -1.11 -20.68
C LEU A 117 6.86 -1.65 -19.36
N CYS A 118 5.55 -1.56 -19.13
CA CYS A 118 4.90 -2.10 -17.93
C CYS A 118 4.94 -3.63 -17.87
N PHE A 119 4.98 -4.34 -19.00
CA PHE A 119 5.20 -5.80 -19.01
C PHE A 119 6.56 -6.20 -18.43
N PHE A 120 7.56 -5.31 -18.44
CA PHE A 120 8.84 -5.55 -17.77
C PHE A 120 8.82 -5.11 -16.30
N LEU A 121 8.23 -3.94 -16.03
CA LEU A 121 8.21 -3.35 -14.69
C LEU A 121 7.31 -4.11 -13.72
N ASN A 122 6.11 -4.50 -14.15
CA ASN A 122 5.10 -5.11 -13.29
C ASN A 122 5.59 -6.40 -12.61
N PRO A 123 6.13 -7.41 -13.34
CA PRO A 123 6.66 -8.61 -12.70
C PRO A 123 7.86 -8.32 -11.80
N CYS A 124 8.70 -7.35 -12.13
CA CYS A 124 9.84 -6.95 -11.32
C CYS A 124 9.42 -6.32 -9.99
N LEU A 125 8.44 -5.41 -10.02
CA LEU A 125 7.84 -4.81 -8.84
C LEU A 125 7.09 -5.84 -8.00
N LYS A 126 6.37 -6.77 -8.65
CA LYS A 126 5.69 -7.89 -7.99
C LYS A 126 6.65 -8.77 -7.23
N ALA A 127 7.74 -9.20 -7.87
CA ALA A 127 8.79 -9.98 -7.22
C ALA A 127 9.55 -9.20 -6.14
N ALA A 128 9.50 -7.86 -6.14
CA ALA A 128 10.10 -7.05 -5.08
C ALA A 128 9.29 -7.08 -3.79
N GLY A 129 7.95 -7.10 -3.89
CA GLY A 129 7.05 -7.26 -2.74
C GLY A 129 7.26 -6.23 -1.63
N LEU A 130 7.65 -4.99 -1.99
CA LEU A 130 8.09 -3.97 -1.03
C LEU A 130 6.91 -3.24 -0.38
N GLY A 131 6.91 -3.17 0.95
CA GLY A 131 6.13 -2.20 1.72
C GLY A 131 6.93 -0.92 2.03
N SER A 132 6.24 0.17 2.41
CA SER A 132 6.88 1.47 2.67
C SER A 132 7.95 1.44 3.77
N ALA A 133 7.80 0.62 4.81
CA ALA A 133 8.82 0.52 5.86
C ALA A 133 9.97 -0.47 5.55
N GLN A 134 9.84 -1.29 4.50
CA GLN A 134 10.80 -2.34 4.16
C GLN A 134 12.05 -1.78 3.48
N ARG A 135 13.22 -2.37 3.78
CA ARG A 135 14.47 -2.03 3.08
C ARG A 135 14.44 -2.45 1.61
N PHE A 136 15.05 -1.63 0.76
CA PHE A 136 15.36 -2.01 -0.61
C PHE A 136 16.46 -3.09 -0.66
N SER A 137 16.47 -3.85 -1.77
CA SER A 137 17.52 -4.84 -1.98
C SER A 137 18.82 -4.16 -2.39
N ARG A 138 19.96 -4.65 -1.90
CA ARG A 138 21.28 -4.14 -2.31
C ARG A 138 21.67 -4.57 -3.72
N HIS A 139 21.11 -5.69 -4.18
CA HIS A 139 21.58 -6.37 -5.38
C HIS A 139 20.51 -6.52 -6.45
N ARG A 140 19.24 -6.28 -6.13
CA ARG A 140 18.12 -6.44 -7.05
C ARG A 140 17.28 -5.16 -7.11
N TRP A 141 16.85 -4.78 -8.30
CA TRP A 141 15.96 -3.64 -8.49
C TRP A 141 14.60 -3.88 -7.80
N PRO A 142 13.97 -2.85 -7.21
CA PRO A 142 14.53 -1.53 -6.93
C PRO A 142 15.52 -1.58 -5.75
N THR A 143 16.58 -0.78 -5.85
CA THR A 143 17.68 -0.67 -4.87
C THR A 143 17.60 0.57 -3.99
N SER A 144 16.84 1.58 -4.44
CA SER A 144 16.58 2.80 -3.70
C SER A 144 15.20 3.37 -4.05
N ILE A 145 14.76 4.38 -3.30
CA ILE A 145 13.55 5.12 -3.65
C ILE A 145 13.68 5.87 -5.00
N GLY A 146 14.89 6.33 -5.34
CA GLY A 146 15.15 7.04 -6.61
C GLY A 146 14.94 6.16 -7.83
N ASP A 147 15.03 4.83 -7.67
CA ASP A 147 14.70 3.87 -8.73
C ASP A 147 13.19 3.82 -9.03
N LEU A 148 12.35 4.17 -8.05
CA LEU A 148 10.89 4.14 -8.16
C LEU A 148 10.28 5.53 -8.40
N LEU A 149 10.95 6.58 -7.93
CA LEU A 149 10.51 7.97 -8.04
C LEU A 149 11.52 8.79 -8.86
N PRO A 150 11.75 8.46 -10.14
CA PRO A 150 12.71 9.19 -10.95
C PRO A 150 12.27 10.66 -11.08
N ASN A 151 13.19 11.59 -10.84
CA ASN A 151 12.95 13.04 -10.79
C ASN A 151 12.09 13.54 -9.60
N GLY A 152 11.87 12.71 -8.57
CA GLY A 152 11.18 13.10 -7.34
C GLY A 152 9.74 12.64 -7.23
N GLU A 153 9.16 12.80 -6.04
CA GLU A 153 7.85 12.26 -5.66
C GLU A 153 6.72 12.88 -6.51
N GLU A 154 6.66 14.21 -6.54
CA GLU A 154 5.63 14.97 -7.24
C GLU A 154 5.63 14.66 -8.74
N LYS A 155 6.81 14.74 -9.36
CA LYS A 155 6.93 14.58 -10.81
C LYS A 155 6.57 13.17 -11.25
N THR A 156 6.96 12.17 -10.45
CA THR A 156 6.59 10.78 -10.69
C THR A 156 5.09 10.61 -10.57
N LEU A 157 4.47 11.06 -9.47
CA LEU A 157 3.04 10.83 -9.29
C LEU A 157 2.21 11.54 -10.35
N ARG A 158 2.55 12.78 -10.69
CA ARG A 158 1.87 13.53 -11.75
C ARG A 158 1.94 12.81 -13.08
N ALA A 159 3.10 12.24 -13.42
CA ALA A 159 3.26 11.44 -14.63
C ALA A 159 2.39 10.19 -14.63
N LEU A 160 2.37 9.45 -13.51
CA LEU A 160 1.53 8.26 -13.35
C LEU A 160 0.03 8.61 -13.48
N CYS A 161 -0.40 9.70 -12.85
CA CYS A 161 -1.77 10.20 -12.92
C CYS A 161 -2.18 10.59 -14.36
N MET A 162 -1.25 11.18 -15.12
CA MET A 162 -1.48 11.59 -16.50
C MET A 162 -1.65 10.39 -17.45
N TRP A 163 -0.82 9.36 -17.27
CA TRP A 163 -0.84 8.16 -18.12
C TRP A 163 -1.96 7.16 -17.78
N LEU A 164 -2.41 7.12 -16.53
CA LEU A 164 -3.47 6.21 -16.08
C LEU A 164 -4.75 6.25 -16.94
N PRO A 165 -5.30 7.44 -17.30
CA PRO A 165 -6.45 7.53 -18.20
C PRO A 165 -6.13 7.27 -19.69
N GLN A 166 -4.86 7.23 -20.10
CA GLN A 166 -4.49 7.10 -21.52
C GLN A 166 -4.08 5.68 -21.92
N VAL A 167 -3.40 4.95 -21.02
CA VAL A 167 -2.87 3.62 -21.34
C VAL A 167 -3.98 2.56 -21.29
N MET A 168 -5.04 2.76 -20.49
CA MET A 168 -6.19 1.86 -20.38
C MET A 168 -5.78 0.38 -20.28
N SER A 169 -4.82 0.08 -19.41
CA SER A 169 -4.27 -1.27 -19.21
C SER A 169 -4.16 -1.58 -17.72
N SER A 170 -4.54 -2.79 -17.34
CA SER A 170 -4.44 -3.27 -15.94
C SER A 170 -2.98 -3.39 -15.48
N ASP A 171 -2.04 -3.72 -16.38
CA ASP A 171 -0.61 -3.75 -16.04
C ASP A 171 -0.10 -2.37 -15.60
N PHE A 172 -0.55 -1.30 -16.28
CA PHE A 172 -0.18 0.05 -15.89
C PHE A 172 -0.76 0.41 -14.51
N ALA A 173 -2.04 0.09 -14.27
CA ALA A 173 -2.66 0.29 -12.96
C ALA A 173 -1.93 -0.50 -11.85
N GLU A 174 -1.48 -1.72 -12.13
CA GLU A 174 -0.73 -2.55 -11.19
C GLU A 174 0.66 -1.96 -10.92
N VAL A 175 1.37 -1.44 -11.94
CA VAL A 175 2.63 -0.70 -11.75
C VAL A 175 2.41 0.51 -10.84
N VAL A 176 1.39 1.33 -11.11
CA VAL A 176 1.06 2.50 -10.27
C VAL A 176 0.79 2.08 -8.83
N ARG A 177 -0.02 1.04 -8.64
CA ARG A 177 -0.34 0.47 -7.33
C ARG A 177 0.88 -0.02 -6.58
N ARG A 178 1.79 -0.70 -7.26
CA ARG A 178 3.03 -1.22 -6.66
C ARG A 178 4.00 -0.10 -6.29
N ILE A 179 4.15 0.91 -7.14
CA ILE A 179 4.96 2.10 -6.83
C ILE A 179 4.36 2.85 -5.64
N TYR A 180 3.04 3.06 -5.63
CA TYR A 180 2.34 3.67 -4.50
C TYR A 180 2.60 2.90 -3.21
N ASN A 181 2.40 1.58 -3.21
CA ASN A 181 2.61 0.73 -2.03
C ASN A 181 4.06 0.72 -1.53
N ALA A 182 5.02 0.78 -2.45
CA ALA A 182 6.42 0.89 -2.11
C ALA A 182 6.83 2.29 -1.62
N CYS A 183 6.08 3.34 -1.94
CA CYS A 183 6.43 4.73 -1.64
C CYS A 183 5.29 5.51 -0.96
N ARG A 184 4.46 4.82 -0.15
CA ARG A 184 3.21 5.38 0.39
C ARG A 184 3.43 6.66 1.17
N ASP A 185 4.45 6.67 2.04
CA ASP A 185 4.76 7.79 2.91
C ASP A 185 5.27 8.99 2.10
N GLU A 186 6.09 8.73 1.08
CA GLU A 186 6.70 9.75 0.23
C GLU A 186 5.68 10.35 -0.75
N LEU A 187 4.69 9.58 -1.18
CA LEU A 187 3.64 10.00 -2.11
C LEU A 187 2.39 10.56 -1.41
N LEU A 188 2.28 10.42 -0.10
CA LEU A 188 1.13 10.84 0.70
C LEU A 188 0.71 12.31 0.47
N PRO A 189 1.63 13.30 0.37
CA PRO A 189 1.25 14.69 0.13
C PRO A 189 0.47 14.93 -1.18
N TYR A 190 0.60 14.03 -2.15
CA TYR A 190 0.07 14.19 -3.51
C TYR A 190 -1.10 13.23 -3.82
N VAL A 191 -1.56 12.46 -2.83
CA VAL A 191 -2.54 11.37 -2.99
C VAL A 191 -3.88 11.82 -3.59
N ALA A 192 -4.27 13.09 -3.42
CA ALA A 192 -5.48 13.63 -4.03
C ALA A 192 -5.44 13.60 -5.57
N HIS A 193 -4.28 13.86 -6.17
CA HIS A 193 -4.11 13.78 -7.63
C HIS A 193 -4.32 12.35 -8.13
N LEU A 194 -3.83 11.36 -7.38
CA LEU A 194 -4.00 9.96 -7.72
C LEU A 194 -5.46 9.54 -7.63
N VAL A 195 -6.16 9.92 -6.56
CA VAL A 195 -7.59 9.61 -6.39
C VAL A 195 -8.44 10.21 -7.51
N ASP A 196 -8.20 11.47 -7.89
CA ASP A 196 -8.93 12.10 -9.01
C ASP A 196 -8.60 11.44 -10.36
N ALA A 197 -7.33 11.09 -10.59
CA ALA A 197 -6.89 10.43 -11.82
C ALA A 197 -7.45 9.02 -12.00
N ILE A 198 -7.74 8.28 -10.93
CA ILE A 198 -8.36 6.94 -10.99
C ILE A 198 -9.81 7.00 -11.47
N ARG A 199 -10.50 8.13 -11.31
CA ARG A 199 -11.93 8.25 -11.61
C ARG A 199 -12.25 7.97 -13.07
N ALA A 200 -11.58 8.64 -14.00
CA ALA A 200 -11.80 8.48 -15.44
C ALA A 200 -11.61 7.03 -15.94
N PRO A 201 -10.50 6.32 -15.63
CA PRO A 201 -10.33 4.92 -16.02
C PRO A 201 -11.35 3.99 -15.34
N LEU A 202 -11.77 4.28 -14.10
CA LEU A 202 -12.81 3.52 -13.40
C LEU A 202 -14.18 3.67 -14.09
N ASP A 203 -14.56 4.89 -14.45
CA ASP A 203 -15.80 5.21 -15.18
C ASP A 203 -15.81 4.57 -16.57
N SER A 204 -14.67 4.60 -17.28
CA SER A 204 -14.50 3.96 -18.59
C SER A 204 -14.71 2.45 -18.51
N ALA A 205 -14.00 1.77 -17.62
CA ALA A 205 -14.11 0.33 -17.44
C ALA A 205 -15.55 -0.09 -17.07
N THR A 206 -16.20 0.70 -16.20
CA THR A 206 -17.59 0.47 -15.79
C THR A 206 -18.56 0.63 -16.96
N THR A 207 -18.40 1.68 -17.77
CA THR A 207 -19.25 1.95 -18.94
C THR A 207 -19.11 0.86 -20.00
N GLU A 208 -17.88 0.39 -20.25
CA GLU A 208 -17.63 -0.73 -21.16
C GLU A 208 -18.33 -2.01 -20.67
N LEU A 209 -18.32 -2.30 -19.36
CA LEU A 209 -19.00 -3.47 -18.78
C LEU A 209 -20.53 -3.40 -18.87
N VAL A 210 -21.12 -2.20 -18.78
CA VAL A 210 -22.56 -2.00 -18.97
C VAL A 210 -22.99 -2.45 -20.36
N GLY A 211 -22.17 -2.21 -21.38
CA GLY A 211 -22.43 -2.65 -22.76
C GLY A 211 -22.17 -4.14 -23.01
N MET A 212 -21.53 -4.87 -22.09
CA MET A 212 -21.17 -6.27 -22.26
C MET A 212 -22.21 -7.24 -21.69
N SER A 213 -22.44 -8.34 -22.40
CA SER A 213 -23.24 -9.46 -21.89
C SER A 213 -22.55 -10.11 -20.67
N PRO A 214 -23.31 -10.65 -19.69
CA PRO A 214 -22.73 -11.24 -18.47
C PRO A 214 -21.68 -12.33 -18.74
N SER A 215 -21.88 -13.16 -19.77
CA SER A 215 -20.95 -14.22 -20.15
C SER A 215 -19.62 -13.70 -20.70
N SER A 216 -19.60 -12.47 -21.21
CA SER A 216 -18.40 -11.83 -21.77
C SER A 216 -17.63 -11.02 -20.73
N ARG A 217 -18.14 -10.86 -19.50
CA ARG A 217 -17.48 -10.07 -18.44
C ARG A 217 -16.32 -10.79 -17.77
N THR A 218 -16.07 -12.06 -18.10
CA THR A 218 -14.96 -12.82 -17.54
C THR A 218 -14.04 -13.29 -18.66
N GLN A 219 -13.01 -12.50 -18.96
CA GLN A 219 -11.97 -12.88 -19.89
C GLN A 219 -10.60 -12.84 -19.19
N PRO A 220 -10.09 -13.99 -18.72
CA PRO A 220 -8.77 -14.06 -18.10
C PRO A 220 -7.66 -13.75 -19.10
N GLY A 221 -6.66 -12.97 -18.70
CA GLY A 221 -5.41 -12.79 -19.44
C GLY A 221 -5.37 -11.65 -20.45
N ASP A 222 -6.49 -10.97 -20.73
CA ASP A 222 -6.48 -9.72 -21.49
C ASP A 222 -6.36 -8.52 -20.52
N THR A 223 -5.22 -7.84 -20.56
CA THR A 223 -4.89 -6.75 -19.65
C THR A 223 -5.71 -5.49 -19.93
N ARG A 224 -6.30 -5.37 -21.13
CA ARG A 224 -7.19 -4.27 -21.50
C ARG A 224 -8.67 -4.58 -21.24
N HIS A 225 -8.99 -5.83 -20.91
CA HIS A 225 -10.36 -6.22 -20.59
C HIS A 225 -10.91 -5.38 -19.42
N PRO A 226 -12.12 -4.79 -19.54
CA PRO A 226 -12.62 -3.82 -18.57
C PRO A 226 -12.81 -4.42 -17.17
N THR A 227 -13.14 -5.71 -17.04
CA THR A 227 -13.16 -6.38 -15.71
C THR A 227 -11.79 -6.41 -15.04
N VAL A 228 -10.72 -6.72 -15.78
CA VAL A 228 -9.38 -6.80 -15.19
C VAL A 228 -8.93 -5.40 -14.78
N ARG A 229 -9.21 -4.38 -15.61
CA ARG A 229 -8.97 -2.97 -15.27
C ARG A 229 -9.74 -2.54 -14.03
N LEU A 230 -11.04 -2.84 -13.94
CA LEU A 230 -11.87 -2.53 -12.79
C LEU A 230 -11.30 -3.12 -11.50
N ASN A 231 -10.85 -4.37 -11.55
CA ASN A 231 -10.26 -5.06 -10.40
C ASN A 231 -8.98 -4.36 -9.91
N GLU A 232 -8.06 -4.02 -10.82
CA GLU A 232 -6.81 -3.36 -10.42
C GLU A 232 -7.02 -1.92 -9.94
N LEU A 233 -7.94 -1.17 -10.54
CA LEU A 233 -8.31 0.18 -10.09
C LEU A 233 -9.00 0.16 -8.73
N ALA A 234 -9.89 -0.80 -8.47
CA ALA A 234 -10.51 -1.01 -7.17
C ALA A 234 -9.46 -1.37 -6.10
N GLY A 235 -8.51 -2.24 -6.44
CA GLY A 235 -7.40 -2.59 -5.56
C GLY A 235 -6.48 -1.41 -5.25
N LEU A 236 -6.19 -0.56 -6.24
CA LEU A 236 -5.43 0.67 -6.04
C LEU A 236 -6.16 1.65 -5.13
N LEU A 237 -7.46 1.89 -5.36
CA LEU A 237 -8.27 2.74 -4.48
C LEU A 237 -8.32 2.19 -3.06
N ALA A 238 -8.55 0.88 -2.89
CA ALA A 238 -8.57 0.26 -1.58
C ALA A 238 -7.25 0.46 -0.84
N ASP A 239 -6.11 0.25 -1.49
CA ASP A 239 -4.79 0.45 -0.88
C ASP A 239 -4.55 1.93 -0.48
N VAL A 240 -5.01 2.88 -1.30
CA VAL A 240 -4.94 4.32 -1.00
C VAL A 240 -5.81 4.69 0.19
N PHE A 241 -7.06 4.24 0.22
CA PHE A 241 -7.99 4.58 1.29
C PHE A 241 -7.68 3.84 2.60
N ASP A 242 -7.18 2.60 2.51
CA ASP A 242 -6.65 1.88 3.66
C ASP A 242 -5.49 2.69 4.24
N HIS A 243 -4.56 3.21 3.41
CA HIS A 243 -3.48 4.07 3.88
C HIS A 243 -3.98 5.42 4.46
N LEU A 244 -4.94 6.08 3.81
CA LEU A 244 -5.51 7.35 4.31
C LEU A 244 -6.24 7.19 5.65
N ALA A 245 -6.84 6.02 5.93
CA ALA A 245 -7.48 5.74 7.21
C ALA A 245 -6.51 5.85 8.40
N PHE A 246 -5.19 5.68 8.17
CA PHE A 246 -4.15 5.90 9.19
C PHE A 246 -3.69 7.35 9.31
N HIS A 247 -4.04 8.19 8.34
CA HIS A 247 -3.61 9.59 8.27
C HIS A 247 -4.84 10.50 8.14
N PRO A 248 -5.80 10.47 9.10
CA PRO A 248 -7.06 11.21 8.99
C PRO A 248 -6.83 12.71 8.81
N GLY A 249 -5.81 13.29 9.45
CA GLY A 249 -5.46 14.70 9.26
C GLY A 249 -5.03 15.03 7.82
N VAL A 250 -4.31 14.12 7.15
CA VAL A 250 -3.97 14.28 5.72
C VAL A 250 -5.22 14.09 4.88
N ALA A 251 -5.97 13.01 5.11
CA ALA A 251 -7.19 12.72 4.36
C ALA A 251 -8.18 13.90 4.39
N MET A 252 -8.36 14.51 5.57
CA MET A 252 -9.19 15.70 5.75
C MET A 252 -8.67 16.92 4.99
N LYS A 253 -7.36 17.14 4.99
CA LYS A 253 -6.72 18.29 4.33
C LYS A 253 -6.61 18.14 2.81
N THR A 254 -6.58 16.91 2.29
CA THR A 254 -6.32 16.65 0.86
C THR A 254 -7.55 16.18 0.11
N ILE A 255 -8.26 15.17 0.61
CA ILE A 255 -9.41 14.55 -0.09
C ILE A 255 -10.70 15.23 0.35
N PHE A 256 -10.97 15.26 1.66
CA PHE A 256 -12.27 15.71 2.16
C PHE A 256 -12.42 17.23 2.20
N SER A 257 -11.35 17.99 1.93
CA SER A 257 -11.42 19.43 1.66
C SER A 257 -12.05 19.75 0.30
N ASP A 258 -12.06 18.81 -0.65
CA ASP A 258 -12.70 18.95 -1.96
C ASP A 258 -13.99 18.11 -2.00
N SER A 259 -15.10 18.73 -1.62
CA SER A 259 -16.43 18.09 -1.64
C SER A 259 -16.84 17.65 -3.05
N GLY A 260 -16.33 18.32 -4.10
CA GLY A 260 -16.59 17.97 -5.49
C GLY A 260 -15.90 16.67 -5.88
N LEU A 261 -14.62 16.51 -5.49
CA LEU A 261 -13.88 15.25 -5.69
C LEU A 261 -14.58 14.09 -4.98
N VAL A 262 -14.94 14.27 -3.71
CA VAL A 262 -15.63 13.25 -2.91
C VAL A 262 -16.95 12.83 -3.57
N SER A 263 -17.79 13.79 -3.95
CA SER A 263 -19.08 13.53 -4.61
C SER A 263 -18.92 12.76 -5.93
N ARG A 264 -18.00 13.19 -6.79
CA ARG A 264 -17.73 12.50 -8.06
C ARG A 264 -17.22 11.08 -7.84
N LEU A 265 -16.34 10.88 -6.87
CA LEU A 265 -15.77 9.58 -6.56
C LEU A 265 -16.83 8.58 -6.05
N ILE A 266 -17.75 9.03 -5.19
CA ILE A 266 -18.87 8.19 -4.71
C ILE A 266 -19.74 7.74 -5.88
N GLY A 267 -20.04 8.64 -6.83
CA GLY A 267 -20.79 8.30 -8.04
C GLY A 267 -20.09 7.21 -8.84
N SER A 268 -18.80 7.37 -9.12
CA SER A 268 -17.98 6.39 -9.84
C SER A 268 -17.91 5.04 -9.12
N ILE A 269 -17.71 5.03 -7.80
CA ILE A 269 -17.66 3.80 -6.99
C ILE A 269 -19.03 3.10 -6.99
N SER A 270 -20.12 3.85 -6.90
CA SER A 270 -21.48 3.30 -6.88
C SER A 270 -21.77 2.55 -8.19
N HIS A 271 -21.46 3.15 -9.34
CA HIS A 271 -21.59 2.45 -10.63
C HIS A 271 -20.65 1.24 -10.73
N ALA A 272 -19.42 1.34 -10.23
CA ALA A 272 -18.45 0.25 -10.23
C ALA A 272 -18.92 -0.95 -9.37
N ILE A 273 -19.62 -0.70 -8.25
CA ILE A 273 -20.16 -1.74 -7.36
C ILE A 273 -21.18 -2.61 -8.10
N ASP A 274 -22.01 -2.02 -8.95
CA ASP A 274 -22.98 -2.77 -9.75
C ASP A 274 -22.30 -3.66 -10.80
N MET A 275 -21.14 -3.24 -11.31
CA MET A 275 -20.39 -3.94 -12.35
C MET A 275 -19.31 -4.89 -11.82
N ALA A 276 -19.07 -4.93 -10.51
CA ALA A 276 -18.05 -5.76 -9.89
C ALA A 276 -18.29 -7.26 -10.17
N ALA A 277 -17.44 -7.85 -11.02
CA ALA A 277 -17.58 -9.25 -11.44
C ALA A 277 -17.06 -10.26 -10.41
N THR A 278 -16.24 -9.83 -9.44
CA THR A 278 -15.67 -10.72 -8.41
C THR A 278 -16.02 -10.25 -7.00
N PRO A 279 -16.16 -11.18 -6.01
CA PRO A 279 -16.38 -10.81 -4.61
C PRO A 279 -15.27 -9.94 -4.03
N ALA A 280 -14.02 -10.16 -4.42
CA ALA A 280 -12.87 -9.39 -3.93
C ALA A 280 -12.94 -7.92 -4.40
N THR A 281 -13.26 -7.68 -5.67
CA THR A 281 -13.44 -6.34 -6.23
C THR A 281 -14.57 -5.60 -5.55
N LEU A 282 -15.69 -6.30 -5.33
CA LEU A 282 -16.84 -5.76 -4.62
C LEU A 282 -16.47 -5.35 -3.19
N GLU A 283 -15.75 -6.21 -2.46
CA GLU A 283 -15.31 -5.92 -1.09
C GLU A 283 -14.40 -4.68 -1.05
N GLN A 284 -13.45 -4.58 -1.98
CA GLN A 284 -12.57 -3.42 -2.11
C GLN A 284 -13.36 -2.12 -2.32
N LEU A 285 -14.30 -2.10 -3.25
CA LEU A 285 -15.13 -0.92 -3.54
C LEU A 285 -16.02 -0.53 -2.35
N ILE A 286 -16.65 -1.52 -1.69
CA ILE A 286 -17.44 -1.29 -0.47
C ILE A 286 -16.56 -0.71 0.64
N ARG A 287 -15.35 -1.24 0.82
CA ARG A 287 -14.40 -0.74 1.83
C ARG A 287 -14.08 0.73 1.59
N VAL A 288 -13.76 1.11 0.35
CA VAL A 288 -13.50 2.51 -0.02
C VAL A 288 -14.73 3.39 0.27
N ALA A 289 -15.92 2.96 -0.16
CA ALA A 289 -17.16 3.70 0.08
C ALA A 289 -17.45 3.91 1.58
N ARG A 290 -17.11 2.93 2.43
CA ARG A 290 -17.24 3.05 3.89
C ARG A 290 -16.29 4.09 4.48
N VAL A 291 -15.03 4.12 4.03
CA VAL A 291 -14.06 5.13 4.49
C VAL A 291 -14.53 6.52 4.08
N LEU A 292 -14.97 6.67 2.82
CA LEU A 292 -15.54 7.93 2.33
C LEU A 292 -16.71 8.38 3.20
N ARG A 293 -17.68 7.49 3.48
CA ARG A 293 -18.82 7.81 4.36
C ARG A 293 -18.37 8.30 5.73
N THR A 294 -17.48 7.53 6.35
CA THR A 294 -17.10 7.71 7.75
C THR A 294 -16.30 9.00 7.95
N LEU A 295 -15.33 9.26 7.09
CA LEU A 295 -14.44 10.43 7.21
C LEU A 295 -14.99 11.66 6.48
N GLY A 296 -15.77 11.48 5.42
CA GLY A 296 -16.31 12.56 4.60
C GLY A 296 -17.64 13.14 5.08
N GLY A 297 -18.26 12.58 6.13
CA GLY A 297 -19.55 13.07 6.66
C GLY A 297 -20.70 13.01 5.64
N ILE A 298 -20.60 12.09 4.68
CA ILE A 298 -21.55 11.96 3.58
C ILE A 298 -22.90 11.43 4.09
N GLN A 299 -23.98 12.03 3.62
CA GLN A 299 -25.35 11.63 3.99
C GLN A 299 -25.68 10.22 3.45
N PRO A 300 -26.39 9.36 4.24
CA PRO A 300 -26.68 7.97 3.88
C PRO A 300 -27.33 7.80 2.49
N GLU A 301 -28.22 8.71 2.10
CA GLU A 301 -29.04 8.62 0.88
C GLU A 301 -28.22 8.74 -0.42
N SER A 302 -26.95 9.15 -0.31
CA SER A 302 -26.04 9.27 -1.46
C SER A 302 -25.14 8.05 -1.66
N ILE A 303 -25.31 7.00 -0.84
CA ILE A 303 -24.47 5.82 -0.84
C ILE A 303 -25.20 4.64 -1.46
N HIS A 304 -24.48 3.84 -2.24
CA HIS A 304 -25.02 2.66 -2.90
C HIS A 304 -25.64 1.66 -1.90
N SER A 305 -26.82 1.14 -2.19
CA SER A 305 -27.58 0.24 -1.28
C SER A 305 -26.79 -1.01 -0.86
N ARG A 306 -25.94 -1.55 -1.72
CA ARG A 306 -25.04 -2.67 -1.36
C ARG A 306 -23.99 -2.28 -0.33
N VAL A 307 -23.54 -1.03 -0.30
CA VAL A 307 -22.66 -0.54 0.77
C VAL A 307 -23.45 -0.52 2.06
N GLU A 308 -24.70 -0.04 2.05
CA GLU A 308 -25.58 -0.05 3.22
C GLU A 308 -25.87 -1.47 3.72
N ALA A 309 -26.20 -2.39 2.82
CA ALA A 309 -26.43 -3.80 3.14
C ALA A 309 -25.15 -4.53 3.60
N SER A 310 -23.97 -3.99 3.27
CA SER A 310 -22.67 -4.51 3.69
C SER A 310 -22.08 -3.77 4.89
N ILE A 311 -22.78 -2.74 5.40
CA ILE A 311 -22.57 -2.30 6.78
C ILE A 311 -22.96 -3.52 7.62
N PRO A 312 -22.02 -4.10 8.38
CA PRO A 312 -22.18 -5.47 8.83
C PRO A 312 -23.50 -5.68 9.59
N THR A 313 -24.19 -6.78 9.26
CA THR A 313 -24.66 -7.70 10.31
C THR A 313 -23.51 -7.86 11.32
N PRO A 314 -23.76 -7.79 12.63
CA PRO A 314 -22.75 -7.46 13.65
C PRO A 314 -21.42 -8.15 13.35
N TYR A 315 -20.38 -7.33 13.12
CA TYR A 315 -19.01 -7.77 12.88
C TYR A 315 -18.69 -8.87 13.91
N LYS A 316 -18.45 -10.09 13.45
CA LYS A 316 -17.99 -11.16 14.34
C LYS A 316 -16.55 -10.81 14.72
N SER A 317 -16.40 -10.27 15.94
CA SER A 317 -15.10 -9.98 16.51
C SER A 317 -14.19 -11.20 16.38
N PRO A 318 -12.88 -11.00 16.15
CA PRO A 318 -11.91 -12.08 16.27
C PRO A 318 -11.76 -12.58 17.73
N GLY A 319 -12.56 -12.05 18.66
CA GLY A 319 -12.48 -12.30 20.10
C GLY A 319 -11.28 -11.58 20.71
N ALA A 320 -11.12 -11.71 22.03
CA ALA A 320 -10.01 -11.12 22.76
C ALA A 320 -8.65 -11.65 22.24
N PHE A 321 -8.48 -12.97 22.17
CA PHE A 321 -7.21 -13.56 21.72
C PHE A 321 -6.94 -13.39 20.23
N GLY A 322 -7.96 -13.36 19.38
CA GLY A 322 -7.75 -13.04 17.96
C GLY A 322 -7.37 -11.58 17.75
N SER A 323 -7.93 -10.65 18.51
CA SER A 323 -7.52 -9.23 18.51
C SER A 323 -6.07 -9.07 18.99
N LEU A 324 -5.66 -9.85 19.99
CA LEU A 324 -4.27 -9.89 20.45
C LEU A 324 -3.32 -10.43 19.37
N HIS A 325 -3.69 -11.52 18.70
CA HIS A 325 -2.91 -12.09 17.59
C HIS A 325 -2.71 -11.08 16.45
N GLU A 326 -3.76 -10.35 16.09
CA GLU A 326 -3.69 -9.28 15.10
C GLU A 326 -2.72 -8.17 15.55
N GLN A 327 -2.82 -7.72 16.80
CA GLN A 327 -1.92 -6.72 17.36
C GLN A 327 -0.45 -7.16 17.36
N LEU A 328 -0.20 -8.43 17.69
CA LEU A 328 1.13 -9.03 17.65
C LEU A 328 1.70 -9.04 16.24
N ASN A 329 0.88 -9.42 15.25
CA ASN A 329 1.29 -9.43 13.86
C ASN A 329 1.57 -8.02 13.32
N VAL A 330 0.73 -7.04 13.64
CA VAL A 330 0.97 -5.63 13.28
C VAL A 330 2.31 -5.17 13.87
N THR A 331 2.56 -5.45 15.15
CA THR A 331 3.79 -5.04 15.84
C THR A 331 5.03 -5.75 15.29
N LEU A 332 4.95 -7.05 15.00
CA LEU A 332 6.05 -7.85 14.46
C LEU A 332 6.44 -7.44 13.03
N ASN A 333 5.42 -7.17 12.21
CA ASN A 333 5.59 -6.80 10.81
C ASN A 333 5.91 -5.31 10.62
N ARG A 334 5.80 -4.50 11.69
CA ARG A 334 6.31 -3.13 11.71
C ARG A 334 7.81 -3.13 11.43
N ARG A 335 8.23 -2.71 10.24
CA ARG A 335 9.64 -2.56 9.83
C ARG A 335 10.24 -1.23 10.31
N ALA A 336 9.83 -0.79 11.50
CA ALA A 336 10.25 0.44 12.15
C ALA A 336 10.77 0.18 13.57
N CYS A 337 11.54 1.11 14.10
CA CYS A 337 11.97 1.07 15.50
C CYS A 337 10.74 1.09 16.41
N GLY A 338 10.74 0.24 17.43
CA GLY A 338 9.69 0.16 18.43
C GLY A 338 9.75 1.28 19.46
N TRP A 339 10.89 1.98 19.55
CA TRP A 339 10.99 3.17 20.39
C TRP A 339 10.16 4.31 19.77
N PRO A 340 9.07 4.80 20.42
CA PRO A 340 8.14 5.73 19.77
C PRO A 340 8.74 7.05 19.29
N ASP A 341 9.83 7.51 19.93
CA ASP A 341 10.53 8.74 19.56
C ASP A 341 11.61 8.53 18.49
N CYS A 342 11.74 7.33 17.94
CA CYS A 342 12.71 7.00 16.90
C CYS A 342 12.03 6.78 15.54
N PRO A 343 12.26 7.66 14.55
CA PRO A 343 11.65 7.54 13.22
C PRO A 343 12.34 6.49 12.32
N ILE A 344 13.36 5.79 12.83
CA ILE A 344 14.21 4.91 12.03
C ILE A 344 13.45 3.65 11.61
N THR A 345 13.51 3.36 10.31
CA THR A 345 12.95 2.16 9.67
C THR A 345 14.03 1.29 9.03
N GLU A 346 13.69 0.05 8.65
CA GLU A 346 14.59 -0.78 7.82
C GLU A 346 14.94 -0.07 6.52
N ARG A 347 13.99 0.69 5.95
CA ARG A 347 14.23 1.56 4.79
C ARG A 347 15.36 2.56 5.05
N THR A 348 15.26 3.36 6.10
CA THR A 348 16.27 4.40 6.39
C THR A 348 17.65 3.84 6.72
N THR A 349 17.74 2.64 7.30
CA THR A 349 19.03 2.03 7.67
C THR A 349 19.64 1.16 6.58
N GLY A 350 18.85 0.72 5.59
CA GLY A 350 19.26 -0.29 4.62
C GLY A 350 19.65 -1.65 5.25
N LYS A 351 19.23 -1.89 6.50
CA LYS A 351 19.55 -3.06 7.31
C LYS A 351 18.29 -3.57 8.01
N SER A 352 18.28 -4.85 8.37
CA SER A 352 17.20 -5.37 9.21
C SER A 352 17.36 -4.87 10.63
N LEU A 353 16.25 -4.48 11.25
CA LEU A 353 16.26 -4.04 12.64
C LEU A 353 16.39 -5.24 13.58
N LEU A 354 17.00 -5.02 14.75
CA LEU A 354 17.24 -6.01 15.78
C LEU A 354 15.93 -6.35 16.48
N LEU A 355 15.54 -7.62 16.51
CA LEU A 355 14.42 -8.06 17.35
C LEU A 355 14.83 -8.05 18.82
N CYS A 356 13.89 -7.71 19.69
CA CYS A 356 14.04 -7.98 21.12
C CYS A 356 14.38 -9.46 21.32
N ALA A 357 15.53 -9.77 21.91
CA ALA A 357 16.01 -11.14 22.07
C ALA A 357 15.02 -12.03 22.84
N GLU A 358 14.19 -11.41 23.67
CA GLU A 358 13.34 -12.08 24.64
C GLU A 358 11.91 -12.32 24.13
N CYS A 359 11.17 -11.27 23.74
CA CYS A 359 9.81 -11.46 23.21
C CYS A 359 9.78 -11.73 21.70
N ARG A 360 10.83 -11.36 20.96
CA ARG A 360 10.93 -11.48 19.48
C ARG A 360 9.78 -10.82 18.69
N VAL A 361 9.10 -9.85 19.30
CA VAL A 361 7.98 -9.10 18.67
C VAL A 361 8.42 -7.71 18.22
N VAL A 362 9.06 -6.94 19.10
CA VAL A 362 9.44 -5.55 18.83
C VAL A 362 10.83 -5.46 18.21
N ARG A 363 11.03 -4.50 17.28
CA ARG A 363 12.28 -4.27 16.55
C ARG A 363 12.97 -2.97 16.97
N TYR A 364 14.29 -2.91 16.90
CA TYR A 364 15.08 -1.73 17.26
C TYR A 364 16.20 -1.47 16.25
N CYS A 365 16.45 -0.20 15.94
CA CYS A 365 17.60 0.18 15.12
C CYS A 365 18.94 0.07 15.84
N SER A 366 18.94 0.08 17.18
CA SER A 366 20.13 0.05 18.01
C SER A 366 19.81 -0.48 19.41
N GLN A 367 20.85 -0.90 20.13
CA GLN A 367 20.74 -1.26 21.54
C GLN A 367 20.34 -0.06 22.42
N SER A 368 20.73 1.18 22.05
CA SER A 368 20.35 2.38 22.79
C SER A 368 18.84 2.63 22.73
N CYS A 369 18.22 2.51 21.55
CA CYS A 369 16.76 2.62 21.42
C CYS A 369 16.04 1.50 22.18
N GLN A 370 16.59 0.27 22.18
CA GLN A 370 16.05 -0.81 23.00
C GLN A 370 16.09 -0.47 24.49
N LEU A 371 17.20 0.07 24.99
CA LEU A 371 17.33 0.46 26.41
C LEU A 371 16.40 1.62 26.78
N GLN A 372 16.18 2.57 25.88
CA GLN A 372 15.22 3.66 26.08
C GLN A 372 13.80 3.11 26.17
N HIS A 373 13.38 2.29 25.20
CA HIS A 373 12.06 1.67 25.19
C HIS A 373 11.85 0.73 26.38
N TRP A 374 12.91 0.03 26.80
CA TRP A 374 12.89 -0.80 28.00
C TRP A 374 12.53 -0.02 29.25
N LYS A 375 13.10 1.18 29.42
CA LYS A 375 12.84 2.07 30.55
C LYS A 375 11.45 2.71 30.48
N SER A 376 10.94 2.99 29.29
CA SER A 376 9.66 3.68 29.09
C SER A 376 8.44 2.77 29.24
N GLY A 377 8.60 1.44 29.22
CA GLY A 377 7.48 0.51 29.38
C GLY A 377 7.63 -0.86 28.71
N HIS A 378 8.54 -1.02 27.74
CA HIS A 378 8.67 -2.30 27.03
C HIS A 378 9.02 -3.47 27.95
N LYS A 379 9.69 -3.23 29.08
CA LYS A 379 9.98 -4.27 30.08
C LYS A 379 8.73 -5.03 30.51
N THR A 380 7.62 -4.33 30.74
CA THR A 380 6.34 -4.92 31.15
C THR A 380 5.73 -5.74 30.02
N VAL A 381 5.67 -5.15 28.82
CA VAL A 381 5.17 -5.80 27.60
C VAL A 381 5.97 -7.07 27.30
N CYS A 382 7.30 -6.98 27.32
CA CYS A 382 8.20 -8.08 27.04
C CYS A 382 7.97 -9.27 27.99
N ARG A 383 7.83 -9.00 29.29
CA ARG A 383 7.53 -10.04 30.30
C ARG A 383 6.17 -10.68 30.08
N GLY A 384 5.14 -9.87 29.82
CA GLY A 384 3.79 -10.37 29.54
C GLY A 384 3.75 -11.28 28.32
N LEU A 385 4.40 -10.88 27.22
CA LEU A 385 4.49 -11.70 26.01
C LEU A 385 5.25 -13.02 26.24
N ARG A 386 6.38 -12.99 26.96
CA ARG A 386 7.11 -14.22 27.28
C ARG A 386 6.26 -15.17 28.11
N ARG A 387 5.60 -14.66 29.16
CA ARG A 387 4.73 -15.45 30.03
C ARG A 387 3.60 -16.09 29.21
N LEU A 388 2.93 -15.29 28.37
CA LEU A 388 1.89 -15.78 27.46
C LEU A 388 2.40 -16.90 26.55
N PHE A 389 3.51 -16.71 25.84
CA PHE A 389 4.04 -17.72 24.92
C PHE A 389 4.45 -19.01 25.62
N VAL A 390 4.99 -18.91 26.84
CA VAL A 390 5.35 -20.10 27.64
C VAL A 390 4.10 -20.84 28.12
N VAL A 391 3.14 -20.14 28.73
CA VAL A 391 1.94 -20.77 29.31
C VAL A 391 1.03 -21.37 28.25
N THR A 392 0.92 -20.72 27.08
CA THR A 392 0.05 -21.19 26.00
C THR A 392 0.77 -22.12 25.00
N ASN A 393 2.10 -22.28 25.12
CA ASN A 393 2.95 -22.95 24.13
C ASN A 393 2.74 -22.40 22.71
N THR A 394 2.61 -21.08 22.59
CA THR A 394 2.35 -20.40 21.31
C THR A 394 3.55 -19.60 20.82
N THR A 395 3.50 -19.22 19.54
CA THR A 395 4.42 -18.26 18.95
C THR A 395 3.68 -17.30 18.04
N VAL A 396 4.29 -16.16 17.75
CA VAL A 396 3.74 -15.14 16.82
C VAL A 396 3.54 -15.64 15.39
N ASN A 397 4.21 -16.72 14.97
CA ASN A 397 4.13 -17.24 13.60
C ASN A 397 2.96 -18.22 13.39
N MET A 398 2.17 -18.51 14.42
CA MET A 398 1.01 -19.40 14.32
C MET A 398 -0.14 -18.73 13.56
N SER A 399 -1.01 -19.55 12.96
CA SER A 399 -2.27 -19.05 12.40
C SER A 399 -3.13 -18.44 13.52
N ARG A 400 -3.98 -17.47 13.19
CA ARG A 400 -4.90 -16.84 14.17
C ARG A 400 -5.73 -17.89 14.88
N ARG A 401 -6.25 -18.87 14.13
CA ARG A 401 -7.09 -19.95 14.67
C ARG A 401 -6.33 -20.77 15.71
N ASP A 402 -5.11 -21.22 15.38
CA ASP A 402 -4.32 -22.08 16.28
C ASP A 402 -3.85 -21.30 17.51
N PHE A 403 -3.49 -20.03 17.34
CA PHE A 403 -3.12 -19.16 18.45
C PHE A 403 -4.29 -18.95 19.42
N THR A 404 -5.48 -18.60 18.91
CA THR A 404 -6.68 -18.42 19.71
C THR A 404 -7.03 -19.69 20.47
N ALA A 405 -7.10 -20.83 19.78
CA ALA A 405 -7.43 -22.11 20.39
C ALA A 405 -6.44 -22.51 21.50
N ALA A 406 -5.14 -22.27 21.30
CA ALA A 406 -4.12 -22.54 22.30
C ALA A 406 -4.23 -21.62 23.53
N CYS A 407 -4.55 -20.34 23.34
CA CYS A 407 -4.78 -19.40 24.45
C CYS A 407 -6.05 -19.73 25.23
N GLU A 408 -7.11 -20.16 24.56
CA GLU A 408 -8.38 -20.57 25.18
C GLU A 408 -8.26 -21.90 25.94
N ALA A 409 -7.45 -22.83 25.43
CA ALA A 409 -7.17 -24.11 26.09
C ALA A 409 -6.19 -23.97 27.27
N ALA A 410 -5.48 -22.85 27.38
CA ALA A 410 -4.57 -22.60 28.48
C ALA A 410 -5.34 -22.17 29.73
N ASP A 411 -4.99 -22.77 30.87
CA ASP A 411 -5.53 -22.40 32.19
C ASP A 411 -4.89 -21.10 32.69
N LEU A 412 -5.23 -19.98 32.04
CA LEU A 412 -4.75 -18.66 32.39
C LEU A 412 -5.52 -18.13 33.60
N GLY A 413 -4.85 -18.05 34.75
CA GLY A 413 -5.39 -17.41 35.95
C GLY A 413 -5.60 -15.91 35.78
N GLU A 414 -6.31 -15.28 36.71
CA GLU A 414 -6.62 -13.84 36.65
C GLU A 414 -5.37 -12.94 36.57
N GLU A 415 -4.28 -13.34 37.23
CA GLU A 415 -3.01 -12.61 37.13
C GLU A 415 -2.41 -12.67 35.71
N ASP A 416 -2.49 -13.82 35.05
CA ASP A 416 -2.05 -14.00 33.67
C ASP A 416 -2.89 -13.14 32.72
N LEU A 417 -4.22 -13.18 32.87
CA LEU A 417 -5.15 -12.40 32.05
C LEU A 417 -4.92 -10.90 32.20
N GLN A 418 -4.71 -10.41 33.43
CA GLN A 418 -4.41 -9.00 33.68
C GLN A 418 -3.07 -8.57 33.05
N ALA A 419 -2.06 -9.45 33.08
CA ALA A 419 -0.78 -9.21 32.44
C ALA A 419 -0.91 -9.16 30.90
N VAL A 420 -1.69 -10.06 30.31
CA VAL A 420 -1.99 -10.07 28.87
C VAL A 420 -2.75 -8.82 28.46
N ALA A 421 -3.78 -8.44 29.21
CA ALA A 421 -4.55 -7.22 28.97
C ALA A 421 -3.66 -5.97 29.00
N SER A 422 -2.81 -5.85 30.02
CA SER A 422 -1.88 -4.73 30.16
C SER A 422 -0.88 -4.69 28.98
N THR A 423 -0.41 -5.85 28.54
CA THR A 423 0.45 -6.00 27.37
C THR A 423 -0.27 -5.54 26.09
N PHE A 424 -1.50 -5.99 25.88
CA PHE A 424 -2.35 -5.56 24.76
C PHE A 424 -2.52 -4.03 24.77
N GLY A 425 -2.84 -3.45 25.93
CA GLY A 425 -3.03 -2.02 26.07
C GLY A 425 -1.80 -1.19 25.71
N CYS A 426 -0.61 -1.65 26.14
CA CYS A 426 0.65 -1.00 25.79
C CYS A 426 0.96 -1.11 24.29
N MET A 427 0.72 -2.27 23.67
CA MET A 427 0.91 -2.42 22.22
C MET A 427 -0.09 -1.59 21.43
N ALA A 428 -1.34 -1.49 21.90
CA ALA A 428 -2.39 -0.71 21.25
C ALA A 428 -2.05 0.79 21.21
N VAL A 429 -1.47 1.37 22.27
CA VAL A 429 -1.08 2.80 22.20
C VAL A 429 0.12 3.07 21.29
N GLU A 430 0.94 2.05 21.03
CA GLU A 430 2.06 2.11 20.08
C GLU A 430 1.64 1.80 18.65
N ASP A 431 0.45 1.21 18.47
CA ASP A 431 -0.17 0.96 17.17
C ASP A 431 -0.64 2.27 16.54
N GLN A 432 -0.18 2.54 15.33
CA GLN A 432 -0.60 3.69 14.55
C GLN A 432 -2.12 3.82 14.36
N PHE A 433 -2.87 2.71 14.36
CA PHE A 433 -4.34 2.72 14.25
C PHE A 433 -5.05 3.11 15.55
N LYS A 434 -4.46 2.77 16.70
CA LYS A 434 -5.11 2.88 18.02
C LYS A 434 -4.51 4.00 18.86
N LYS A 435 -3.35 4.53 18.45
CA LYS A 435 -2.67 5.66 19.08
C LYS A 435 -3.61 6.88 19.10
N GLY A 436 -3.77 7.45 20.29
CA GLY A 436 -4.61 8.64 20.52
C GLY A 436 -6.10 8.36 20.68
N LEU A 437 -6.59 7.14 20.41
CA LEU A 437 -8.01 6.79 20.59
C LEU A 437 -8.37 6.47 22.04
N ALA A 438 -7.44 5.85 22.78
CA ALA A 438 -7.61 5.48 24.17
C ALA A 438 -6.25 5.32 24.86
N SER A 439 -6.24 5.42 26.18
CA SER A 439 -5.06 5.15 27.00
C SER A 439 -4.78 3.64 27.04
N GLY A 440 -3.53 3.27 27.35
CA GLY A 440 -3.13 1.87 27.49
C GLY A 440 -4.00 1.09 28.51
N PRO A 441 -4.26 1.64 29.72
CA PRO A 441 -5.18 1.01 30.67
C PRO A 441 -6.60 0.82 30.13
N LEU A 442 -7.10 1.78 29.35
CA LEU A 442 -8.44 1.66 28.76
C LEU A 442 -8.49 0.57 27.67
N TRP A 443 -7.46 0.47 26.84
CA TRP A 443 -7.34 -0.64 25.89
C TRP A 443 -7.21 -2.01 26.58
N ALA A 444 -6.50 -2.08 27.70
CA ALA A 444 -6.43 -3.29 28.52
C ALA A 444 -7.82 -3.68 29.07
N HIS A 445 -8.59 -2.69 29.55
CA HIS A 445 -9.95 -2.90 30.02
C HIS A 445 -10.88 -3.39 28.90
N PHE A 446 -10.82 -2.77 27.72
CA PHE A 446 -11.59 -3.22 26.55
C PHE A 446 -11.28 -4.66 26.16
N TRP A 447 -10.01 -5.04 26.21
CA TRP A 447 -9.60 -6.41 25.95
C TRP A 447 -10.16 -7.41 26.96
N LEU A 448 -10.09 -7.10 28.27
CA LEU A 448 -10.69 -7.95 29.32
C LEU A 448 -12.21 -8.04 29.18
N SER A 449 -12.87 -6.91 28.91
CA SER A 449 -14.31 -6.87 28.69
C SER A 449 -14.71 -7.76 27.52
N GLN A 450 -13.95 -7.75 26.42
CA GLN A 450 -14.16 -8.70 25.33
C GLN A 450 -13.98 -10.13 25.79
N LEU A 451 -12.91 -10.46 26.52
CA LEU A 451 -12.64 -11.83 26.96
C LEU A 451 -13.79 -12.41 27.80
N TYR A 452 -14.31 -11.63 28.74
CA TYR A 452 -15.45 -12.07 29.56
C TYR A 452 -16.73 -12.20 28.71
N ALA A 453 -16.97 -11.29 27.76
CA ALA A 453 -18.09 -11.41 26.83
C ALA A 453 -17.98 -12.68 25.97
N ASP A 454 -16.79 -13.00 25.46
CA ASP A 454 -16.52 -14.21 24.67
C ASP A 454 -16.83 -15.47 25.50
N ARG A 455 -16.40 -15.51 26.78
CA ARG A 455 -16.67 -16.62 27.71
C ARG A 455 -18.16 -16.79 28.04
N GLU A 456 -18.91 -15.70 28.04
CA GLU A 456 -20.36 -15.69 28.29
C GLU A 456 -21.20 -15.85 27.01
N GLY A 457 -20.57 -15.94 25.83
CA GLY A 457 -21.26 -15.96 24.55
C GLY A 457 -22.03 -14.67 24.23
N LYS A 458 -21.61 -13.54 24.80
CA LYS A 458 -22.21 -12.21 24.60
C LYS A 458 -21.38 -11.38 23.62
N GLN A 459 -21.97 -10.30 23.10
CA GLN A 459 -21.24 -9.29 22.33
C GLN A 459 -20.38 -8.44 23.28
N GLY A 460 -19.09 -8.32 22.96
CA GLY A 460 -18.13 -7.50 23.68
C GLY A 460 -17.78 -6.20 22.96
N PHE A 461 -16.84 -5.44 23.51
CA PHE A 461 -16.42 -4.15 22.99
C PHE A 461 -15.95 -4.21 21.52
N PHE A 462 -15.15 -5.20 21.14
CA PHE A 462 -14.65 -5.33 19.77
C PHE A 462 -15.72 -5.76 18.76
N ASP A 463 -16.83 -6.36 19.21
CA ASP A 463 -18.00 -6.63 18.34
C ASP A 463 -18.72 -5.35 17.93
N VAL A 464 -18.65 -4.30 18.76
CA VAL A 464 -19.36 -3.01 18.56
C VAL A 464 -18.44 -1.84 18.19
N MET A 465 -17.12 -1.98 18.39
CA MET A 465 -16.10 -0.96 18.12
C MET A 465 -16.11 -0.40 16.69
N PRO A 466 -16.34 -1.19 15.61
CA PRO A 466 -16.42 -0.65 14.25
C PRO A 466 -17.49 0.44 14.08
N ASN A 467 -18.58 0.38 14.87
CA ASN A 467 -19.64 1.39 14.86
C ASN A 467 -19.30 2.61 15.74
N ALA A 468 -18.56 2.41 16.83
CA ALA A 468 -18.18 3.48 17.76
C ALA A 468 -17.13 4.44 17.18
N ILE A 469 -16.05 3.91 16.58
CA ILE A 469 -14.99 4.74 15.97
C ILE A 469 -15.53 5.57 14.80
N ALA A 470 -16.46 5.01 14.03
CA ALA A 470 -17.14 5.72 12.94
C ALA A 470 -17.97 6.92 13.43
N THR A 471 -18.45 6.88 14.69
CA THR A 471 -19.28 7.94 15.28
C THR A 471 -18.43 8.96 16.04
N SER A 472 -17.31 8.54 16.66
CA SER A 472 -16.45 9.40 17.49
C SER A 472 -15.45 10.25 16.70
N LEU A 473 -15.06 9.86 15.48
CA LEU A 473 -14.17 10.67 14.62
C LEU A 473 -14.85 11.92 14.03
N VAL A 474 -16.18 12.04 14.19
CA VAL A 474 -16.99 13.17 13.70
C VAL A 474 -17.09 14.31 14.73
N ILE A 475 -16.73 14.06 15.99
CA ILE A 475 -16.84 15.04 17.08
C ILE A 475 -15.45 15.30 17.64
N PRO A 476 -14.90 16.54 17.57
CA PRO A 476 -13.65 16.84 18.24
C PRO A 476 -13.81 16.61 19.75
N PRO A 477 -12.81 16.05 20.45
CA PRO A 477 -12.91 15.86 21.88
C PRO A 477 -12.89 17.23 22.57
N THR A 478 -14.06 17.74 22.94
CA THR A 478 -14.19 18.76 23.98
C THR A 478 -13.98 18.06 25.32
N ILE A 479 -12.75 18.08 25.82
CA ILE A 479 -12.47 17.73 27.22
C ILE A 479 -12.04 19.01 27.95
N PRO A 480 -12.70 19.39 29.06
CA PRO A 480 -12.26 20.49 29.89
C PRO A 480 -10.96 20.11 30.62
N ALA A 481 -10.00 21.03 30.62
CA ALA A 481 -8.72 20.86 31.31
C ALA A 481 -8.95 20.69 32.83
N GLY A 482 -8.71 19.48 33.32
CA GLY A 482 -8.55 19.21 34.75
C GLY A 482 -7.06 19.27 35.09
N ASN A 483 -6.66 20.32 35.81
CA ASN A 483 -5.31 20.49 36.35
C ASN A 483 -4.88 19.27 37.17
N CYS A 484 -3.71 18.72 36.85
CA CYS A 484 -2.95 17.86 37.77
C CYS A 484 -1.70 18.65 38.16
N ASP A 485 -1.75 19.27 39.34
CA ASP A 485 -0.58 19.87 40.00
C ASP A 485 0.45 18.77 40.32
N VAL A 486 1.69 19.01 39.91
CA VAL A 486 2.87 18.23 40.31
C VAL A 486 3.58 19.05 41.39
N PRO A 487 3.91 18.48 42.58
CA PRO A 487 4.59 19.24 43.62
C PRO A 487 6.05 19.48 43.24
N GLU A 488 6.43 20.75 43.24
CA GLU A 488 7.80 21.26 43.04
C GLU A 488 8.78 20.66 44.06
N ARG A 489 9.89 20.12 43.55
CA ARG A 489 11.09 19.83 44.34
C ARG A 489 11.82 21.14 44.62
N THR A 490 12.00 21.45 45.90
CA THR A 490 12.85 22.53 46.37
C THR A 490 14.33 22.20 46.14
N GLU A 491 14.95 22.86 45.18
CA GLU A 491 16.41 22.95 45.06
C GLU A 491 16.93 24.00 46.05
N LYS A 492 17.74 23.55 47.02
CA LYS A 492 18.58 24.42 47.85
C LYS A 492 19.79 24.85 47.02
N GLY A 493 19.73 26.05 46.46
CA GLY A 493 20.88 26.76 45.92
C GLY A 493 21.69 27.44 47.03
N ALA A 494 22.96 27.09 47.13
CA ALA A 494 23.96 27.83 47.91
C ALA A 494 24.25 29.16 47.23
N GLY A 495 24.02 30.28 47.94
CA GLY A 495 24.46 31.61 47.53
C GLY A 495 25.85 31.90 48.10
N VAL A 496 26.81 32.18 47.23
CA VAL A 496 28.11 32.78 47.54
C VAL A 496 28.00 34.29 47.31
N ASP A 497 28.58 35.01 48.26
CA ASP A 497 28.93 36.43 48.39
C ASP A 497 28.90 37.36 47.17
N GLU A 498 28.35 38.57 47.40
CA GLU A 498 28.97 39.85 47.03
C GLU A 498 28.65 40.95 48.08
N GLY A 499 29.69 41.50 48.72
CA GLY A 499 29.80 42.93 49.07
C GLY A 499 29.46 43.41 50.49
N ASN A 500 30.43 43.38 51.42
CA ASN A 500 31.10 44.58 52.00
C ASN A 500 32.23 44.18 52.96
#